data_AF-A0A2J4PUJ5-F1
#
_entry.id   AF-A0A2J4PUJ5-F1
#
_cell.length_a   1.000
_cell.length_b   1.000
_cell.length_c   1.000
_cell.angle_alpha   90.00
_cell.angle_beta   90.00
_cell.angle_gamma   90.00
#
_symmetry.space_group_name_H-M   'P 1'
#
loop_
_entity.id
_entity.type
_entity.pdbx_description
1 polymer ?
#
loop_
_entity_poly.entity_id
_entity_poly.type
_entity_poly.pdbx_seq_one_letter_code
_entity_poly.pdbx_strand_id
1 'polypeptide(L)' 'MTLPKIKHVRAWFIGGATAEKGAGGGDYHDQGANHWIDDHIATPMSKYKQYE' A
#
# COMPACT_ATOMS: atom_id res chain seq x y z
N MET A 1 5.64 37.64 -17.14
CA MET A 1 4.75 36.46 -17.17
C MET A 1 4.15 36.28 -15.79
N THR A 2 2.82 36.21 -15.67
CA THR A 2 2.14 35.95 -14.39
C THR A 2 1.75 34.49 -14.30
N LEU A 3 2.17 33.81 -13.22
CA LEU A 3 1.82 32.42 -12.97
C LEU A 3 0.58 32.33 -12.07
N PRO A 4 -0.32 31.35 -12.32
CA PRO A 4 -1.52 31.16 -11.52
C PRO A 4 -1.18 30.68 -10.10
N LYS A 5 -2.16 30.81 -9.20
CA LYS A 5 -2.13 30.17 -7.88
C LYS A 5 -2.88 28.84 -7.93
N ILE A 6 -2.39 27.86 -7.17
CA ILE A 6 -3.10 26.58 -6.98
C ILE A 6 -4.45 26.88 -6.30
N LYS A 7 -5.54 26.33 -6.85
CA LYS A 7 -6.91 26.60 -6.38
C LYS A 7 -7.53 25.45 -5.58
N HIS A 8 -7.27 24.21 -5.99
CA HIS A 8 -7.87 23.03 -5.38
C HIS A 8 -6.86 21.90 -5.27
N VAL A 9 -6.95 21.15 -4.18
CA VAL A 9 -6.30 19.86 -3.96
C VAL A 9 -7.39 18.85 -3.64
N ARG A 10 -7.29 17.65 -4.21
CA ARG A 10 -8.22 16.55 -4.01
C ARG A 10 -7.43 15.26 -3.82
N ALA A 11 -8.01 14.33 -3.08
CA ALA A 11 -7.40 13.04 -2.78
C ALA A 11 -8.37 11.91 -3.12
N TRP A 12 -7.80 10.81 -3.57
CA TRP A 12 -8.48 9.53 -3.84
C TRP A 12 -7.61 8.40 -3.31
N PHE A 13 -8.20 7.24 -3.11
CA PHE A 13 -7.50 6.03 -2.70
C PHE A 13 -8.05 4.81 -3.44
N ILE A 14 -7.21 3.79 -3.53
CA ILE A 14 -7.52 2.41 -3.90
C ILE A 14 -6.81 1.51 -2.89
N GLY A 15 -7.16 0.23 -2.83
CA GLY A 15 -6.45 -0.69 -1.94
C GLY A 15 -6.77 -0.53 -0.46
N GLY A 16 -5.98 -1.20 0.35
CA GLY A 16 -6.07 -1.14 1.81
C GLY A 16 -7.32 -1.85 2.37
N ALA A 17 -7.65 -1.56 3.63
CA ALA A 17 -8.63 -2.36 4.38
C ALA A 17 -10.09 -2.15 3.94
N THR A 18 -10.42 -1.05 3.25
CA THR A 18 -11.80 -0.65 2.92
C THR A 18 -12.07 -0.57 1.42
N ALA A 19 -11.18 -1.09 0.58
CA ALA A 19 -11.39 -1.26 -0.85
C ALA A 19 -10.94 -2.67 -1.30
N GLU A 20 -10.71 -2.86 -2.59
CA GLU A 20 -10.20 -4.12 -3.13
C GLU A 20 -8.78 -4.38 -2.63
N LYS A 21 -8.54 -5.54 -2.02
CA LYS A 21 -7.20 -5.97 -1.59
C LYS A 21 -6.38 -6.43 -2.79
N GLY A 22 -5.06 -6.24 -2.73
CA GLY A 22 -4.18 -6.59 -3.82
C GLY A 22 -4.25 -5.60 -4.98
N ALA A 23 -4.68 -4.36 -4.72
CA ALA A 23 -4.82 -3.34 -5.75
C ALA A 23 -3.47 -2.78 -6.24
N GLY A 24 -2.39 -2.99 -5.46
CA GLY A 24 -1.05 -2.52 -5.74
C GLY A 24 -0.96 -1.01 -5.92
N GLY A 25 -0.34 -0.59 -7.02
CA GLY A 25 -0.18 0.82 -7.37
C GLY A 25 0.81 1.53 -6.44
N GLY A 26 0.30 2.43 -5.59
CA GLY A 26 1.13 3.25 -4.70
C GLY A 26 1.64 2.52 -3.47
N ASP A 27 0.94 1.50 -2.99
CA ASP A 27 1.40 0.64 -1.89
C ASP A 27 2.05 -0.61 -2.46
N TYR A 28 3.36 -0.73 -2.25
CA TYR A 28 4.13 -1.87 -2.74
C TYR A 28 3.69 -3.20 -2.14
N HIS A 29 3.10 -3.19 -0.94
CA HIS A 29 2.74 -4.40 -0.18
C HIS A 29 1.27 -4.79 -0.34
N ASP A 30 0.44 -3.96 -0.98
CA ASP A 30 -0.95 -4.32 -1.29
C ASP A 30 -1.00 -5.26 -2.50
N GLN A 31 -0.43 -6.46 -2.35
CA GLN A 31 -0.32 -7.50 -3.37
C GLN A 31 -1.32 -8.63 -3.11
N GLY A 32 -1.53 -9.46 -4.13
CA GLY A 32 -2.27 -10.72 -3.97
C GLY A 32 -1.44 -11.82 -3.29
N ALA A 33 -2.07 -12.97 -3.07
CA ALA A 33 -1.39 -14.15 -2.52
C ALA A 33 -0.28 -14.68 -3.44
N ASN A 34 0.65 -15.46 -2.87
CA ASN A 34 1.81 -16.05 -3.55
C ASN A 34 2.81 -15.00 -4.12
N HIS A 35 2.79 -13.78 -3.59
CA HIS A 35 3.74 -12.74 -3.96
C HIS A 35 5.00 -12.83 -3.09
N TRP A 36 6.17 -12.77 -3.72
CA TRP A 36 7.48 -12.92 -3.04
C TRP A 36 7.71 -11.91 -1.89
N ILE A 37 7.06 -10.74 -1.97
CA ILE A 37 7.18 -9.68 -0.96
C ILE A 37 6.56 -10.05 0.39
N ASP A 38 5.73 -11.10 0.43
CA ASP A 38 5.01 -11.58 1.60
C ASP A 38 5.32 -13.06 1.91
N ASP A 39 6.39 -13.62 1.33
CA ASP A 39 6.80 -15.02 1.54
C ASP A 39 7.94 -15.11 2.57
N HIS A 40 7.57 -15.24 3.85
CA HIS A 40 8.49 -15.42 4.99
C HIS A 40 9.60 -14.36 5.10
N ILE A 41 9.26 -13.10 4.90
CA ILE A 41 10.19 -11.97 5.08
C ILE A 41 10.41 -11.70 6.58
N ALA A 42 11.66 -11.60 7.02
CA ALA A 42 11.98 -11.27 8.40
C ALA A 42 11.54 -9.83 8.74
N THR A 43 10.70 -9.68 9.77
CA THR A 43 10.17 -8.39 10.23
C THR A 43 10.18 -8.28 11.76
N PRO A 44 9.96 -7.10 12.35
CA PRO A 44 9.77 -6.99 13.80
C PRO A 44 8.63 -7.85 14.37
N MET A 45 7.64 -8.25 13.54
CA MET A 45 6.52 -9.09 13.93
C MET A 45 6.75 -10.59 13.70
N SER A 46 7.72 -10.97 12.86
CA SER A 46 8.00 -12.40 12.56
C SER A 46 8.55 -13.19 13.75
N LYS A 47 8.84 -12.53 14.88
CA LYS A 47 9.12 -13.19 16.17
C LYS A 47 7.89 -13.87 16.79
N TYR A 48 6.69 -13.52 16.35
CA TYR A 48 5.43 -14.12 16.80
C TYR A 48 4.96 -15.12 15.75
N LYS A 49 4.71 -16.38 16.16
CA LYS A 49 4.42 -17.46 15.21
C LYS A 49 3.17 -17.23 14.36
N GLN A 50 2.24 -16.40 14.84
CA GLN A 50 1.01 -16.03 14.13
C GLN A 50 1.25 -15.05 12.97
N TYR A 51 2.41 -14.40 12.91
CA TYR A 51 2.77 -13.34 11.96
C TYR A 51 4.14 -13.58 11.32
N GLU A 52 4.65 -14.81 11.41
CA GLU A 52 5.86 -15.28 10.72
C GLU A 52 5.48 -15.91 9.38
#